data_AF-A0A813FGD5-F1
#
_entry.id   AF-A0A813FGD5-F1
#
_cell.length_a   1.000
_cell.length_b   1.000
_cell.length_c   1.000
_cell.angle_alpha   90.00
_cell.angle_beta   90.00
_cell.angle_gamma   90.00
#
_symmetry.space_group_name_H-M   'P 1'
#
loop_
_entity.id
_entity.type
_entity.pdbx_description
1 polymer ?
#
loop_
_entity_poly.entity_id
_entity_poly.type
_entity_poly.pdbx_seq_one_letter_code
_entity_poly.pdbx_strand_id
1 'polypeptide(L)'
;MMSSRSIKGLTLLLAVSAAGAVQPDSCEGGCKGARAQVLLQTGSVGRYRFSARGSGEEFKDVQRVASMSLTDQSALVEDLVTDVLATGQPLTGTQKEIIERLNETFVTEKLPELQRLHDSDQELLNVHAATVAHCDVDLETNSQRVSTLNSDQNSTESAHTECLAQEASLQSSEKLKHEELTAYLKSLQPPSSMMPEQRAPTPAMDDFVAQNLEFFKSLNSSYVSLKERISTVQAEVEAKTAGCAEAELVFDEKFCLWKTEVENAKSNYLNCRTATLTLYNETLKTAHSNAESRRADLAAVLKVQCFLKMLLDGTTQEKLKECTDAEHTSSALDIAEPQLPELNQRVLDGLGAPGSRVQCTATALSVQQHYVVHREQGCAGPGVYGTSIQTWGSGEDSADGAGYVDDDLEGCEAGCSAHSDCAGFVLRDSDKRCSFWYSGPLSPLAHSGYHCYEKISM
;
A
#
# COMPACT_ATOMS: atom_id res chain seq x y z
N MET A 1 -2.68 -29.77 63.42
CA MET A 1 -1.93 -28.59 62.96
C MET A 1 -1.51 -28.90 61.54
N MET A 2 -2.02 -28.15 60.56
CA MET A 2 -1.54 -28.24 59.18
C MET A 2 -0.01 -28.15 59.13
N SER A 3 0.59 -28.86 58.19
CA SER A 3 2.03 -28.80 57.96
C SER A 3 2.47 -27.35 57.73
N SER A 4 3.67 -26.99 58.20
CA SER A 4 4.31 -25.70 57.89
C SER A 4 4.33 -25.42 56.38
N ARG A 5 4.36 -26.47 55.55
CA ARG A 5 4.27 -26.36 54.08
C ARG A 5 2.93 -25.82 53.59
N SER A 6 1.81 -26.28 54.15
CA SER A 6 0.45 -25.91 53.69
C SER A 6 0.10 -24.46 54.02
N ILE A 7 0.56 -23.98 55.18
CA ILE A 7 0.42 -22.57 55.58
C ILE A 7 1.26 -21.68 54.65
N LYS A 8 2.50 -22.09 54.33
CA LYS A 8 3.34 -21.37 53.36
C LYS A 8 2.71 -21.35 51.97
N GLY A 9 2.14 -22.46 51.51
CA GLY A 9 1.45 -22.54 50.21
C GLY A 9 0.28 -21.56 50.09
N LEU A 10 -0.58 -21.50 51.10
CA LEU A 10 -1.73 -20.58 51.12
C LEU A 10 -1.31 -19.11 51.14
N THR A 11 -0.24 -18.80 51.88
CA THR A 11 0.30 -17.43 51.98
C THR A 11 0.96 -17.00 50.67
N LEU A 12 1.60 -17.94 49.96
CA LEU A 12 2.16 -17.71 48.63
C LEU A 12 1.07 -17.44 47.58
N LEU A 13 0.00 -18.23 47.56
CA LEU A 13 -1.12 -18.10 46.59
C LEU A 13 -1.83 -16.73 46.67
N LEU A 14 -1.95 -16.16 47.87
CA LEU A 14 -2.47 -14.80 48.07
C LEU A 14 -1.56 -13.71 47.50
N ALA A 15 -0.25 -13.91 47.61
CA ALA A 15 0.71 -12.93 47.13
C ALA A 15 0.72 -12.85 45.59
N VAL A 16 0.34 -13.93 44.91
CA VAL A 16 0.23 -14.04 43.44
C VAL A 16 -1.03 -13.35 42.92
N SER A 17 -2.17 -13.58 43.57
CA SER A 17 -3.45 -12.97 43.19
C SER A 17 -3.44 -11.44 43.38
N ALA A 18 -2.58 -10.93 44.27
CA ALA A 18 -2.37 -9.51 44.50
C ALA A 18 -1.24 -8.88 43.64
N ALA A 19 -0.47 -9.66 42.89
CA ALA A 19 0.64 -9.13 42.11
C ALA A 19 0.16 -8.67 40.72
N GLY A 20 -0.33 -7.42 40.65
CA GLY A 20 -0.28 -6.66 39.39
C GLY A 20 1.19 -6.43 38.98
N ALA A 21 1.45 -6.26 37.68
CA ALA A 21 2.79 -6.13 37.10
C ALA A 21 3.71 -5.26 37.97
N VAL A 22 4.70 -5.88 38.63
CA VAL A 22 5.70 -5.18 39.43
C VAL A 22 6.66 -4.50 38.44
N GLN A 23 6.45 -3.21 38.19
CA GLN A 23 7.49 -2.39 37.56
C GLN A 23 8.61 -2.15 38.59
N PRO A 24 9.85 -2.58 38.30
CA PRO A 24 10.97 -2.24 39.17
C PRO A 24 11.25 -0.74 39.02
N ASP A 25 10.97 0.03 40.07
CA ASP A 25 11.51 1.40 40.17
C ASP A 25 13.04 1.32 40.08
N SER A 26 13.61 2.01 39.08
CA SER A 26 15.05 2.13 38.88
C SER A 26 15.68 2.81 40.09
N CYS A 27 16.32 2.04 40.97
CA CYS A 27 17.20 2.57 42.01
C CYS A 27 18.66 2.24 41.66
N GLU A 28 19.29 3.09 40.84
CA GLU A 28 20.75 3.14 40.76
C GLU A 28 21.31 3.78 42.05
N GLY A 29 21.76 2.95 42.99
CA GLY A 29 22.52 3.41 44.15
C GLY A 29 22.10 2.83 45.50
N GLY A 30 22.47 1.58 45.78
CA GLY A 30 22.75 1.05 47.12
C GLY A 30 21.77 1.37 48.25
N CYS A 31 20.56 0.81 48.23
CA CYS A 31 19.64 0.86 49.39
C CYS A 31 19.82 -0.34 50.32
N LYS A 32 20.62 -0.22 51.38
CA LYS A 32 20.52 -1.09 52.57
C LYS A 32 19.35 -0.59 53.42
N GLY A 33 18.18 -1.21 53.23
CA GLY A 33 16.96 -0.93 54.02
C GLY A 33 15.70 -0.68 53.19
N ALA A 34 15.55 -1.30 52.01
CA ALA A 34 14.39 -1.09 51.16
C ALA A 34 13.10 -1.65 51.81
N ARG A 35 12.11 -0.77 51.99
CA ARG A 35 10.70 -1.14 52.11
C ARG A 35 10.19 -1.35 50.68
N ALA A 36 9.90 -2.58 50.29
CA ALA A 36 9.20 -2.84 49.05
C ALA A 36 7.74 -2.39 49.19
N GLN A 37 7.33 -1.41 48.40
CA GLN A 37 5.92 -1.05 48.24
C GLN A 37 5.37 -1.86 47.08
N VAL A 38 4.47 -2.80 47.36
CA VAL A 38 3.64 -3.44 46.33
C VAL A 38 2.46 -2.51 46.12
N LEU A 39 2.43 -1.82 44.98
CA LEU A 39 1.30 -1.01 44.54
C LEU A 39 0.33 -1.92 43.79
N LEU A 40 -0.76 -2.27 44.45
CA LEU A 40 -1.93 -2.88 43.82
C LEU A 40 -2.61 -1.83 42.92
N GLN A 41 -2.45 -1.96 41.60
CA GLN A 41 -3.34 -1.35 40.62
C GLN A 41 -4.33 -2.42 40.15
N THR A 42 -5.43 -2.55 40.87
CA THR A 42 -6.63 -3.21 40.35
C THR A 42 -7.43 -2.17 39.58
N GLY A 43 -7.91 -2.53 38.39
CA GLY A 43 -8.78 -1.65 37.61
C GLY A 43 -9.99 -1.19 38.43
N SER A 44 -10.22 0.11 38.46
CA SER A 44 -11.42 0.80 38.99
C SER A 44 -11.84 0.65 40.47
N VAL A 45 -11.21 -0.18 41.32
CA VAL A 45 -11.65 -0.35 42.72
C VAL A 45 -10.49 -0.26 43.73
N GLY A 46 -10.28 0.94 44.29
CA GLY A 46 -9.60 1.20 45.57
C GLY A 46 -8.09 0.90 45.70
N ARG A 47 -7.30 1.89 46.11
CA ARG A 47 -5.88 1.68 46.51
C ARG A 47 -5.78 1.03 47.88
N TYR A 48 -5.33 -0.22 47.94
CA TYR A 48 -4.94 -0.86 49.20
C TYR A 48 -3.42 -0.82 49.37
N ARG A 49 -2.95 -0.33 50.53
CA ARG A 49 -1.54 -0.38 50.94
C ARG A 49 -1.32 -1.58 51.86
N PHE A 50 -0.62 -2.59 51.36
CA PHE A 50 -0.06 -3.64 52.21
C PHE A 50 1.38 -3.29 52.58
N SER A 51 1.68 -3.22 53.89
CA SER A 51 3.03 -3.06 54.42
C SER A 51 3.45 -4.36 55.10
N ALA A 52 4.01 -5.29 54.34
CA ALA A 52 4.61 -6.51 54.89
C ALA A 52 6.03 -6.21 55.40
N ARG A 53 6.36 -6.68 56.60
CA ARG A 53 7.70 -6.60 57.20
C ARG A 53 8.32 -8.00 57.17
N GLY A 54 8.68 -8.45 55.98
CA GLY A 54 9.28 -9.76 55.73
C GLY A 54 10.80 -9.69 55.48
N SER A 55 11.50 -10.79 55.69
CA SER A 55 12.92 -10.90 55.32
C SER A 55 13.07 -10.93 53.79
N GLY A 56 14.24 -10.55 53.26
CA GLY A 56 14.49 -10.54 51.81
C GLY A 56 14.33 -11.90 51.10
N GLU A 57 14.23 -13.00 51.84
CA GLU A 57 13.91 -14.32 51.28
C GLU A 57 12.42 -14.50 51.00
N GLU A 58 11.52 -13.99 51.85
CA GLU A 58 10.06 -14.09 51.61
C GLU A 58 9.63 -13.33 50.34
N PHE A 59 10.31 -12.22 50.02
CA PHE A 59 10.00 -11.45 48.81
C PHE A 59 10.37 -12.19 47.51
N LYS A 60 11.45 -13.00 47.54
CA LYS A 60 11.85 -13.82 46.38
C LYS A 60 10.86 -14.93 46.10
N ASP A 61 10.30 -15.52 47.15
CA ASP A 61 9.29 -16.57 47.00
C ASP A 61 7.99 -16.01 46.39
N VAL A 62 7.56 -14.81 46.79
CA VAL A 62 6.40 -14.14 46.17
C VAL A 62 6.62 -13.88 44.69
N GLN A 63 7.78 -13.33 44.31
CA GLN A 63 8.08 -13.03 42.91
C GLN A 63 8.19 -14.29 42.05
N ARG A 64 8.78 -15.36 42.60
CA ARG A 64 8.87 -16.67 41.93
C ARG A 64 7.50 -17.23 41.63
N VAL A 65 6.54 -17.07 42.54
CA VAL A 65 5.20 -17.64 42.41
C VAL A 65 4.33 -16.75 41.51
N ALA A 66 4.54 -15.44 41.52
CA ALA A 66 3.93 -14.53 40.56
C ALA A 66 4.33 -14.84 39.11
N SER A 67 5.51 -15.43 38.89
CA SER A 67 5.98 -15.91 37.59
C SER A 67 5.62 -17.36 37.26
N MET A 68 4.91 -18.07 38.16
CA MET A 68 4.52 -19.46 37.91
C MET A 68 3.39 -19.54 36.88
N SER A 69 3.45 -20.55 36.01
CA SER A 69 2.38 -20.84 35.06
C SER A 69 1.08 -21.18 35.80
N LEU A 70 -0.07 -20.99 35.16
CA LEU A 70 -1.36 -21.37 35.76
C LEU A 70 -1.43 -22.88 36.05
N THR A 71 -0.76 -23.70 35.23
CA THR A 71 -0.58 -25.14 35.47
C THR A 71 0.14 -25.40 36.80
N ASP A 72 1.24 -24.69 37.07
CA ASP A 72 1.97 -24.87 38.33
C ASP A 72 1.18 -24.34 39.53
N GLN A 73 0.42 -23.25 39.34
CA GLN A 73 -0.52 -22.75 40.37
C GLN A 73 -1.62 -23.79 40.66
N SER A 74 -2.12 -24.48 39.63
CA SER A 74 -3.09 -25.57 39.81
C SER A 74 -2.52 -26.72 40.64
N ALA A 75 -1.26 -27.10 40.41
CA ALA A 75 -0.62 -28.16 41.19
C ALA A 75 -0.48 -27.77 42.68
N LEU A 76 -0.14 -26.51 42.98
CA LEU A 76 -0.07 -26.00 44.36
C LEU A 76 -1.42 -26.09 45.10
N VAL A 77 -2.52 -25.77 44.41
CA VAL A 77 -3.87 -25.85 44.99
C VAL A 77 -4.28 -27.32 45.20
N GLU A 78 -3.91 -28.21 44.28
CA GLU A 78 -4.13 -29.66 44.40
C GLU A 78 -3.38 -30.26 45.60
N ASP A 79 -2.14 -29.86 45.82
CA ASP A 79 -1.34 -30.27 46.98
C ASP A 79 -1.99 -29.82 48.30
N LEU A 80 -2.52 -28.59 48.33
CA LEU A 80 -3.24 -28.07 49.50
C LEU A 80 -4.50 -28.87 49.79
N VAL A 81 -5.29 -29.19 48.76
CA VAL A 81 -6.47 -30.04 48.87
C VAL A 81 -6.11 -31.41 49.45
N THR A 82 -5.04 -32.01 48.95
CA THR A 82 -4.58 -33.34 49.38
C THR A 82 -4.16 -33.34 50.85
N ASP A 83 -3.49 -32.27 51.32
CA ASP A 83 -3.13 -32.13 52.74
C ASP A 83 -4.35 -31.94 53.65
N VAL A 84 -5.36 -31.17 53.20
CA VAL A 84 -6.64 -31.04 53.93
C VAL A 84 -7.33 -32.38 54.07
N LEU A 85 -7.38 -33.18 53.00
CA LEU A 85 -7.93 -34.55 53.03
C LEU A 85 -7.17 -35.47 53.98
N ALA A 86 -5.84 -35.48 53.89
CA ALA A 86 -4.99 -36.36 54.69
C ALA A 86 -5.07 -36.05 56.18
N THR A 87 -5.22 -34.78 56.55
CA THR A 87 -5.27 -34.34 57.95
C THR A 87 -6.67 -34.35 58.56
N GLY A 88 -7.72 -34.32 57.72
CA GLY A 88 -9.12 -34.21 58.15
C GLY A 88 -9.44 -32.91 58.91
N GLN A 89 -8.55 -31.92 58.89
CA GLN A 89 -8.77 -30.66 59.59
C GLN A 89 -9.60 -29.71 58.71
N PRO A 90 -10.74 -29.19 59.18
CA PRO A 90 -11.50 -28.20 58.43
C PRO A 90 -10.73 -26.87 58.37
N LEU A 91 -10.96 -26.12 57.29
CA LEU A 91 -10.42 -24.78 57.15
C LEU A 91 -10.95 -23.84 58.23
N THR A 92 -10.06 -23.00 58.75
CA THR A 92 -10.42 -21.88 59.64
C THR A 92 -11.18 -20.80 58.88
N GLY A 93 -11.92 -19.94 59.60
CA GLY A 93 -12.68 -18.84 58.97
C GLY A 93 -11.82 -17.94 58.08
N THR A 94 -10.63 -17.55 58.55
CA THR A 94 -9.69 -16.74 57.76
C THR A 94 -9.22 -17.45 56.49
N GLN A 95 -8.96 -18.77 56.54
CA GLN A 95 -8.57 -19.53 55.35
C GLN A 95 -9.70 -19.62 54.33
N LYS A 96 -10.96 -19.71 54.79
CA LYS A 96 -12.13 -19.69 53.90
C LYS A 96 -12.25 -18.36 53.15
N GLU A 97 -12.16 -17.23 53.85
CA GLU A 97 -12.22 -15.92 53.20
C GLU A 97 -11.10 -15.71 52.16
N ILE A 98 -9.92 -16.30 52.40
CA ILE A 98 -8.81 -16.26 51.46
C ILE A 98 -9.14 -17.04 50.19
N ILE A 99 -9.68 -18.24 50.33
CA ILE A 99 -10.06 -19.11 49.22
C ILE A 99 -11.22 -18.49 48.43
N GLU A 100 -12.18 -17.86 49.11
CA GLU A 100 -13.28 -17.12 48.48
C GLU A 100 -12.75 -15.99 47.60
N ARG A 101 -11.85 -15.14 48.12
CA ARG A 101 -11.22 -14.05 47.35
C ARG A 101 -10.40 -14.57 46.16
N LEU A 102 -9.68 -15.67 46.35
CA LEU A 102 -8.90 -16.29 45.27
C LEU A 102 -9.83 -16.82 44.17
N ASN A 103 -10.90 -17.51 44.55
CA ASN A 103 -11.90 -18.02 43.62
C ASN A 103 -12.59 -16.88 42.87
N GLU A 104 -12.92 -15.78 43.56
CA GLU A 104 -13.44 -14.56 42.94
C GLU A 104 -12.47 -14.02 41.90
N THR A 105 -11.18 -13.87 42.23
CA THR A 105 -10.13 -13.39 41.31
C THR A 105 -10.07 -14.21 40.01
N PHE A 106 -10.12 -15.54 40.11
CA PHE A 106 -10.12 -16.40 38.92
C PHE A 106 -11.36 -16.17 38.04
N VAL A 107 -12.53 -15.99 38.67
CA VAL A 107 -13.81 -15.81 37.97
C VAL A 107 -13.94 -14.43 37.34
N THR A 108 -13.61 -13.38 38.10
CA THR A 108 -13.90 -11.99 37.71
C THR A 108 -12.76 -11.36 36.92
N GLU A 109 -11.54 -11.87 37.02
CA GLU A 109 -10.37 -11.29 36.34
C GLU A 109 -9.78 -12.26 35.32
N LYS A 110 -9.39 -13.47 35.73
CA LYS A 110 -8.64 -14.38 34.85
C LYS A 110 -9.47 -14.90 33.68
N LEU A 111 -10.69 -15.36 33.91
CA LEU A 111 -11.56 -15.85 32.83
C LEU A 111 -11.89 -14.76 31.80
N PRO A 112 -12.32 -13.54 32.18
CA PRO A 112 -12.51 -12.45 31.21
C PRO A 112 -11.25 -12.03 30.48
N GLU A 113 -10.08 -12.07 31.14
CA GLU A 113 -8.80 -11.74 30.50
C GLU A 113 -8.44 -12.73 29.39
N LEU A 114 -8.64 -14.04 29.60
CA LEU A 114 -8.43 -15.04 28.55
C LEU A 114 -9.31 -14.77 27.32
N GLN A 115 -10.57 -14.41 27.54
CA GLN A 115 -11.48 -14.03 26.46
C GLN A 115 -11.03 -12.76 25.75
N ARG A 116 -10.64 -11.72 26.51
CA ARG A 116 -10.16 -10.45 25.94
C ARG A 116 -8.91 -10.64 25.07
N LEU A 117 -7.99 -11.50 25.50
CA LEU A 117 -6.79 -11.83 24.73
C LEU A 117 -7.13 -12.62 23.46
N HIS A 118 -8.08 -13.55 23.54
CA HIS A 118 -8.61 -14.24 22.36
C HIS A 118 -9.22 -13.24 21.36
N ASP A 119 -10.10 -12.35 21.83
CA ASP A 119 -10.78 -11.37 20.98
C ASP A 119 -9.78 -10.41 20.32
N SER A 120 -8.70 -10.06 21.02
CA SER A 120 -7.61 -9.25 20.47
C SER A 120 -6.87 -9.93 19.31
N ASP A 121 -6.58 -11.24 19.42
CA ASP A 121 -5.93 -11.99 18.35
C ASP A 121 -6.89 -12.17 17.15
N GLN A 122 -8.17 -12.44 17.43
CA GLN A 122 -9.20 -12.55 16.39
C GLN A 122 -9.35 -11.24 15.62
N GLU A 123 -9.36 -10.10 16.30
CA GLU A 123 -9.47 -8.79 15.67
C GLU A 123 -8.24 -8.46 14.82
N LEU A 124 -7.03 -8.72 15.32
CA LEU A 124 -5.81 -8.51 14.55
C LEU A 124 -5.80 -9.35 13.26
N LEU A 125 -6.26 -10.60 13.35
CA LEU A 125 -6.39 -11.49 12.18
C LEU A 125 -7.42 -10.96 11.17
N ASN A 126 -8.57 -10.46 11.65
CA ASN A 126 -9.59 -9.82 10.81
C ASN A 126 -9.04 -8.58 10.09
N VAL A 127 -8.26 -7.74 10.77
CA VAL A 127 -7.62 -6.55 10.19
C VAL A 127 -6.66 -6.93 9.07
N HIS A 128 -5.82 -7.96 9.25
CA HIS A 128 -4.92 -8.40 8.19
C HIS A 128 -5.67 -9.01 7.01
N ALA A 129 -6.73 -9.78 7.25
CA ALA A 129 -7.60 -10.29 6.18
C ALA A 129 -8.25 -9.16 5.37
N ALA A 130 -8.74 -8.12 6.04
CA ALA A 130 -9.28 -6.94 5.38
C ALA A 130 -8.20 -6.17 4.57
N THR A 131 -6.96 -6.16 5.05
CA THR A 131 -5.82 -5.55 4.33
C THR A 131 -5.50 -6.32 3.04
N VAL A 132 -5.60 -7.65 3.04
CA VAL A 132 -5.49 -8.47 1.81
C VAL A 132 -6.56 -8.07 0.80
N ALA A 133 -7.80 -7.88 1.25
CA ALA A 133 -8.91 -7.43 0.40
C ALA A 133 -8.72 -6.00 -0.12
N HIS A 134 -8.04 -5.13 0.63
CA HIS A 134 -7.76 -3.76 0.18
C HIS A 134 -6.84 -3.72 -1.05
N CYS A 135 -5.93 -4.69 -1.21
CA CYS A 135 -5.12 -4.81 -2.43
C CYS A 135 -6.00 -4.92 -3.70
N ASP A 136 -7.20 -5.52 -3.62
CA ASP A 136 -8.11 -5.61 -4.76
C ASP A 136 -8.76 -4.27 -5.09
N VAL A 137 -9.06 -3.47 -4.07
CA VAL A 137 -9.61 -2.11 -4.24
C VAL A 137 -8.59 -1.21 -4.93
N ASP A 138 -7.32 -1.30 -4.54
CA ASP A 138 -6.23 -0.57 -5.18
C ASP A 138 -6.02 -1.02 -6.62
N LEU A 139 -6.06 -2.34 -6.89
CA LEU A 139 -5.99 -2.87 -8.25
C LEU A 139 -7.12 -2.33 -9.12
N GLU A 140 -8.35 -2.28 -8.62
CA GLU A 140 -9.49 -1.76 -9.39
C GLU A 140 -9.43 -0.25 -9.62
N THR A 141 -8.86 0.49 -8.68
CA THR A 141 -8.63 1.91 -8.90
C THR A 141 -7.58 2.12 -9.99
N ASN A 142 -6.49 1.36 -9.94
CA ASN A 142 -5.44 1.42 -10.96
C ASN A 142 -5.95 0.92 -12.33
N SER A 143 -6.89 -0.04 -12.37
CA SER A 143 -7.47 -0.55 -13.61
C SER A 143 -8.25 0.53 -14.37
N GLN A 144 -8.93 1.44 -13.67
CA GLN A 144 -9.62 2.59 -14.27
C GLN A 144 -8.64 3.58 -14.91
N ARG A 145 -7.51 3.86 -14.23
CA ARG A 145 -6.45 4.71 -14.78
C ARG A 145 -5.82 4.08 -16.01
N VAL A 146 -5.49 2.79 -15.96
CA VAL A 146 -4.99 2.02 -17.11
C VAL A 146 -5.99 2.07 -18.28
N SER A 147 -7.29 1.92 -18.02
CA SER A 147 -8.32 2.00 -19.05
C SER A 147 -8.38 3.37 -19.73
N THR A 148 -8.18 4.45 -18.97
CA THR A 148 -8.17 5.82 -19.49
C THR A 148 -6.96 6.01 -20.42
N LEU A 149 -5.76 5.66 -19.96
CA LEU A 149 -4.54 5.74 -20.77
C LEU A 149 -4.61 4.87 -22.02
N ASN A 150 -5.24 3.70 -21.94
CA ASN A 150 -5.47 2.84 -23.11
C ASN A 150 -6.37 3.53 -24.14
N SER A 151 -7.43 4.20 -23.70
CA SER A 151 -8.31 4.96 -24.60
C SER A 151 -7.56 6.08 -25.32
N ASP A 152 -6.71 6.81 -24.60
CA ASP A 152 -5.90 7.90 -25.16
C ASP A 152 -4.87 7.39 -26.18
N GLN A 153 -4.18 6.31 -25.85
CA GLN A 153 -3.28 5.63 -26.78
C GLN A 153 -4.00 5.17 -28.05
N ASN A 154 -5.18 4.54 -27.93
CA ASN A 154 -5.93 4.09 -29.11
C ASN A 154 -6.41 5.25 -29.99
N SER A 155 -6.77 6.37 -29.37
CA SER A 155 -7.15 7.60 -30.08
C SER A 155 -5.97 8.17 -30.89
N THR A 156 -4.79 8.27 -30.26
CA THR A 156 -3.57 8.74 -30.93
C THR A 156 -3.07 7.78 -32.00
N GLU A 157 -3.20 6.46 -31.82
CA GLU A 157 -2.91 5.46 -32.85
C GLU A 157 -3.80 5.63 -34.09
N SER A 158 -5.10 5.87 -33.85
CA SER A 158 -6.07 6.09 -34.91
C SER A 158 -5.75 7.37 -35.70
N ALA A 159 -5.40 8.46 -35.00
CA ALA A 159 -5.00 9.72 -35.61
C ALA A 159 -3.72 9.60 -36.44
N HIS A 160 -2.70 8.89 -35.92
CA HIS A 160 -1.48 8.61 -36.68
C HIS A 160 -1.77 7.79 -37.94
N THR A 161 -2.59 6.73 -37.82
CA THR A 161 -3.00 5.89 -38.95
C THR A 161 -3.73 6.69 -40.03
N GLU A 162 -4.66 7.57 -39.63
CA GLU A 162 -5.36 8.45 -40.57
C GLU A 162 -4.39 9.43 -41.25
N CYS A 163 -3.42 9.97 -40.51
CA CYS A 163 -2.40 10.84 -41.06
C CYS A 163 -1.63 10.16 -42.20
N LEU A 164 -1.15 8.94 -41.97
CA LEU A 164 -0.43 8.15 -42.96
C LEU A 164 -1.28 7.87 -44.22
N ALA A 165 -2.58 7.62 -44.04
CA ALA A 165 -3.49 7.42 -45.18
C ALA A 165 -3.65 8.70 -46.02
N GLN A 166 -3.72 9.87 -45.37
CA GLN A 166 -3.78 11.17 -46.05
C GLN A 166 -2.46 11.50 -46.76
N GLU A 167 -1.32 11.21 -46.15
CA GLU A 167 0.01 11.34 -46.77
C GLU A 167 0.11 10.51 -48.05
N ALA A 168 -0.27 9.23 -48.00
CA ALA A 168 -0.26 8.35 -49.16
C ALA A 168 -1.17 8.84 -50.30
N SER A 169 -2.30 9.48 -49.96
CA SER A 169 -3.19 10.12 -50.94
C SER A 169 -2.52 11.31 -51.62
N LEU A 170 -1.83 12.17 -50.86
CA LEU A 170 -1.09 13.32 -51.41
C LEU A 170 0.08 12.87 -52.28
N GLN A 171 0.84 11.86 -51.88
CA GLN A 171 1.91 11.27 -52.69
C GLN A 171 1.38 10.71 -54.03
N SER A 172 0.19 10.09 -54.00
CA SER A 172 -0.48 9.62 -55.22
C SER A 172 -0.91 10.79 -56.12
N SER A 173 -1.41 11.87 -55.53
CA SER A 173 -1.75 13.11 -56.24
C SER A 173 -0.51 13.75 -56.88
N GLU A 174 0.60 13.85 -56.15
CA GLU A 174 1.88 14.35 -56.65
C GLU A 174 2.33 13.58 -57.90
N LYS A 175 2.32 12.25 -57.82
CA LYS A 175 2.65 11.37 -58.96
C LYS A 175 1.77 11.68 -60.18
N LEU A 176 0.45 11.80 -60.01
CA LEU A 176 -0.47 12.13 -61.10
C LEU A 176 -0.18 13.50 -61.72
N LYS A 177 0.18 14.51 -60.92
CA LYS A 177 0.56 15.84 -61.45
C LYS A 177 1.86 15.78 -62.26
N HIS A 178 2.83 14.98 -61.82
CA HIS A 178 4.05 14.71 -62.59
C HIS A 178 3.76 14.01 -63.91
N GLU A 179 2.89 13.01 -63.91
CA GLU A 179 2.45 12.30 -65.12
C GLU A 179 1.71 13.25 -66.08
N GLU A 180 0.88 14.15 -65.58
CA GLU A 180 0.18 15.17 -66.37
C GLU A 180 1.14 16.15 -67.04
N LEU A 181 2.11 16.71 -66.31
CA LEU A 181 3.14 17.56 -66.91
C LEU A 181 3.96 16.81 -67.96
N THR A 182 4.30 15.55 -67.68
CA THR A 182 5.04 14.70 -68.63
C THR A 182 4.23 14.45 -69.90
N ALA A 183 2.94 14.15 -69.77
CA ALA A 183 2.04 13.96 -70.90
C ALA A 183 1.86 15.25 -71.71
N TYR A 184 1.70 16.39 -71.03
CA TYR A 184 1.65 17.71 -71.67
C TYR A 184 2.91 17.96 -72.50
N LEU A 185 4.10 17.82 -71.91
CA LEU A 185 5.37 18.02 -72.62
C LEU A 185 5.55 17.07 -73.82
N LYS A 186 5.10 15.82 -73.72
CA LYS A 186 5.11 14.86 -74.83
C LYS A 186 4.13 15.20 -75.95
N SER A 187 3.05 15.91 -75.65
CA SER A 187 2.03 16.30 -76.64
C SER A 187 2.46 17.48 -77.52
N LEU A 188 3.51 18.20 -77.13
CA LEU A 188 3.95 19.41 -77.81
C LEU A 188 4.66 19.07 -79.13
N GLN A 189 4.25 19.76 -80.21
CA GLN A 189 4.87 19.65 -81.53
C GLN A 189 5.37 21.03 -81.97
N PRO A 190 6.69 21.31 -81.94
CA PRO A 190 7.22 22.60 -82.36
C PRO A 190 7.05 22.81 -83.88
N PRO A 191 6.75 24.05 -84.35
CA PRO A 191 6.47 24.34 -85.77
C PRO A 191 7.62 23.98 -86.72
N SER A 192 8.86 24.14 -86.28
CA SER A 192 10.05 23.66 -86.98
C SER A 192 11.04 23.10 -85.98
N SER A 193 11.29 21.79 -86.06
CA SER A 193 12.31 21.10 -85.26
C SER A 193 13.72 21.19 -85.87
N MET A 194 13.83 21.70 -87.10
CA MET A 194 15.10 21.82 -87.82
C MET A 194 15.48 23.29 -87.96
N MET A 195 16.55 23.67 -87.27
CA MET A 195 17.19 24.96 -87.49
C MET A 195 17.67 25.05 -88.95
N PRO A 196 17.47 26.17 -89.65
CA PRO A 196 17.95 26.34 -91.03
C PRO A 196 19.45 26.07 -91.16
N GLU A 197 19.85 25.45 -92.28
CA GLU A 197 21.24 25.05 -92.55
C GLU A 197 22.18 26.26 -92.55
N GLN A 198 21.72 27.37 -93.13
CA GLN A 198 22.47 28.62 -93.15
C GLN A 198 22.27 29.41 -91.85
N ARG A 199 23.30 29.44 -91.01
CA ARG A 199 23.34 30.20 -89.76
C ARG A 199 23.73 31.67 -90.00
N ALA A 200 22.91 32.37 -90.78
CA ALA A 200 23.10 33.78 -91.11
C ALA A 200 21.74 34.51 -91.11
N PRO A 201 21.72 35.86 -91.08
CA PRO A 201 20.50 36.65 -91.24
C PRO A 201 19.87 36.36 -92.61
N THR A 202 18.89 35.46 -92.61
CA THR A 202 18.19 34.98 -93.81
C THR A 202 16.70 34.92 -93.47
N PRO A 203 15.81 35.10 -94.46
CA PRO A 203 14.36 35.00 -94.21
C PRO A 203 13.96 33.67 -93.54
N ALA A 204 14.60 32.56 -93.91
CA ALA A 204 14.34 31.25 -93.29
C ALA A 204 14.72 31.20 -91.81
N MET A 205 15.80 31.88 -91.40
CA MET A 205 16.18 32.00 -89.99
C MET A 205 15.22 32.92 -89.22
N ASP A 206 14.81 34.03 -89.82
CA ASP A 206 13.85 34.96 -89.21
C ASP A 206 12.49 34.28 -88.97
N ASP A 207 11.99 33.54 -89.97
CA ASP A 207 10.75 32.75 -89.86
C ASP A 207 10.86 31.66 -88.80
N PHE A 208 11.99 30.94 -88.77
CA PHE A 208 12.25 29.92 -87.76
C PHE A 208 12.22 30.50 -86.34
N VAL A 209 12.88 31.64 -86.11
CA VAL A 209 12.92 32.31 -84.80
C VAL A 209 11.53 32.83 -84.41
N ALA A 210 10.81 33.49 -85.33
CA ALA A 210 9.49 34.03 -85.07
C ALA A 210 8.47 32.94 -84.70
N GLN A 211 8.44 31.83 -85.47
CA GLN A 211 7.52 30.72 -85.23
C GLN A 211 7.81 30.01 -83.90
N ASN A 212 9.08 29.75 -83.59
CA ASN A 212 9.45 29.14 -82.31
C ASN A 212 9.18 30.07 -81.12
N LEU A 213 9.41 31.38 -81.26
CA LEU A 213 9.11 32.36 -80.23
C LEU A 213 7.61 32.37 -79.89
N GLU A 214 6.75 32.46 -80.89
CA GLU A 214 5.29 32.45 -80.68
C GLU A 214 4.80 31.11 -80.11
N PHE A 215 5.38 29.99 -80.58
CA PHE A 215 5.11 28.67 -80.00
C PHE A 215 5.44 28.63 -78.50
N PHE A 216 6.66 28.97 -78.09
CA PHE A 216 7.05 28.93 -76.67
C PHE A 216 6.29 29.94 -75.82
N LYS A 217 5.93 31.12 -76.36
CA LYS A 217 5.05 32.06 -75.66
C LYS A 217 3.68 31.44 -75.36
N SER A 218 3.09 30.75 -76.33
CA SER A 218 1.77 30.09 -76.15
C SER A 218 1.79 28.95 -75.13
N LEU A 219 2.94 28.28 -74.97
CA LEU A 219 3.12 27.17 -74.04
C LEU A 219 3.44 27.59 -72.60
N ASN A 220 4.04 28.77 -72.45
CA ASN A 220 4.62 29.23 -71.19
C ASN A 220 3.59 29.21 -70.05
N SER A 221 2.36 29.69 -70.29
CA SER A 221 1.32 29.72 -69.26
C SER A 221 0.94 28.33 -68.74
N SER A 222 0.72 27.37 -69.64
CA SER A 222 0.33 26.00 -69.27
C SER A 222 1.49 25.25 -68.59
N TYR A 223 2.72 25.42 -69.09
CA TYR A 223 3.90 24.85 -68.45
C TYR A 223 4.09 25.39 -67.03
N VAL A 224 4.05 26.71 -66.85
CA VAL A 224 4.17 27.36 -65.54
C VAL A 224 3.07 26.89 -64.60
N SER A 225 1.81 26.86 -65.06
CA SER A 225 0.68 26.39 -64.24
C SER A 225 0.80 24.92 -63.82
N LEU A 226 1.21 24.02 -64.70
CA LEU A 226 1.43 22.61 -64.35
C LEU A 226 2.60 22.43 -63.37
N LYS A 227 3.68 23.20 -63.56
CA LYS A 227 4.82 23.20 -62.64
C LYS A 227 4.44 23.74 -61.25
N GLU A 228 3.64 24.80 -61.19
CA GLU A 228 3.12 25.36 -59.95
C GLU A 228 2.25 24.35 -59.20
N ARG A 229 1.39 23.61 -59.91
CA ARG A 229 0.58 22.53 -59.31
C ARG A 229 1.43 21.42 -58.70
N ILE A 230 2.53 21.03 -59.36
CA ILE A 230 3.50 20.07 -58.80
C ILE A 230 4.16 20.64 -57.54
N SER A 231 4.66 21.87 -57.60
CA SER A 231 5.30 22.52 -56.45
C SER A 231 4.35 22.67 -55.26
N THR A 232 3.06 22.88 -55.51
CA THR A 232 2.03 23.01 -54.48
C THR A 232 1.82 21.67 -53.77
N VAL A 233 1.56 20.59 -54.52
CA VAL A 233 1.33 19.27 -53.91
C VAL A 233 2.60 18.71 -53.25
N GLN A 234 3.79 19.06 -53.75
CA GLN A 234 5.06 18.75 -53.09
C GLN A 234 5.15 19.38 -51.69
N ALA A 235 4.84 20.67 -51.57
CA ALA A 235 4.81 21.34 -50.28
C ALA A 235 3.74 20.73 -49.34
N GLU A 236 2.59 20.32 -49.88
CA GLU A 236 1.55 19.61 -49.12
C GLU A 236 2.03 18.24 -48.62
N VAL A 237 2.75 17.45 -49.44
CA VAL A 237 3.35 16.18 -49.04
C VAL A 237 4.38 16.39 -47.94
N GLU A 238 5.32 17.32 -48.12
CA GLU A 238 6.36 17.62 -47.11
C GLU A 238 5.74 18.05 -45.78
N ALA A 239 4.76 18.95 -45.81
CA ALA A 239 4.03 19.37 -44.61
C ALA A 239 3.28 18.20 -43.95
N LYS A 240 2.68 17.31 -44.75
CA LYS A 240 1.95 16.17 -44.22
C LYS A 240 2.86 15.11 -43.60
N THR A 241 4.00 14.80 -44.24
CA THR A 241 5.02 13.90 -43.70
C THR A 241 5.51 14.41 -42.33
N ALA A 242 5.79 15.71 -42.20
CA ALA A 242 6.19 16.30 -40.92
C ALA A 242 5.09 16.15 -39.85
N GLY A 243 3.83 16.44 -40.20
CA GLY A 243 2.70 16.27 -39.28
C GLY A 243 2.45 14.82 -38.87
N CYS A 244 2.70 13.84 -39.75
CA CYS A 244 2.57 12.43 -39.39
C CYS A 244 3.71 11.96 -38.47
N ALA A 245 4.93 12.49 -38.65
CA ALA A 245 6.03 12.23 -37.72
C ALA A 245 5.74 12.80 -36.31
N GLU A 246 5.12 13.99 -36.21
CA GLU A 246 4.66 14.52 -34.92
C GLU A 246 3.57 13.64 -34.29
N ALA A 247 2.61 13.16 -35.09
CA ALA A 247 1.56 12.25 -34.63
C ALA A 247 2.12 10.90 -34.15
N GLU A 248 3.17 10.39 -34.80
CA GLU A 248 3.89 9.18 -34.38
C GLU A 248 4.52 9.37 -32.99
N LEU A 249 5.21 10.49 -32.76
CA LEU A 249 5.81 10.80 -31.45
C LEU A 249 4.77 10.87 -30.33
N VAL A 250 3.62 11.50 -30.59
CA VAL A 250 2.52 11.58 -29.61
C VAL A 250 1.94 10.20 -29.33
N PHE A 251 1.75 9.37 -30.36
CA PHE A 251 1.30 7.99 -30.19
C PHE A 251 2.28 7.18 -29.35
N ASP A 252 3.58 7.25 -29.67
CA ASP A 252 4.63 6.52 -28.96
C ASP A 252 4.69 6.92 -27.48
N GLU A 253 4.57 8.22 -27.18
CA GLU A 253 4.51 8.74 -25.81
C GLU A 253 3.31 8.13 -25.05
N LYS A 254 2.10 8.23 -25.60
CA LYS A 254 0.89 7.72 -24.94
C LYS A 254 0.90 6.20 -24.80
N PHE A 255 1.43 5.48 -25.79
CA PHE A 255 1.65 4.04 -25.72
C PHE A 255 2.58 3.67 -24.57
N CYS A 256 3.70 4.38 -24.42
CA CYS A 256 4.66 4.09 -23.37
C CYS A 256 4.11 4.41 -21.98
N LEU A 257 3.37 5.50 -21.81
CA LEU A 257 2.70 5.82 -20.56
C LEU A 257 1.69 4.74 -20.16
N TRP A 258 0.83 4.31 -21.09
CA TRP A 258 -0.11 3.22 -20.85
C TRP A 258 0.61 1.93 -20.46
N LYS A 259 1.65 1.54 -21.21
CA LYS A 259 2.44 0.34 -20.95
C LYS A 259 3.06 0.36 -19.54
N THR A 260 3.70 1.45 -19.17
CA THR A 260 4.32 1.61 -17.83
C THR A 260 3.27 1.52 -16.73
N GLU A 261 2.09 2.12 -16.92
CA GLU A 261 1.02 2.04 -15.92
C GLU A 261 0.48 0.61 -15.76
N VAL A 262 0.36 -0.15 -16.86
CA VAL A 262 -0.02 -1.57 -16.80
C VAL A 262 0.99 -2.38 -15.98
N GLU A 263 2.29 -2.19 -16.23
CA GLU A 263 3.36 -2.89 -15.52
C GLU A 263 3.38 -2.52 -14.02
N ASN A 264 3.23 -1.23 -13.71
CA ASN A 264 3.16 -0.72 -12.35
C ASN A 264 1.95 -1.26 -11.59
N ALA A 265 0.75 -1.19 -12.17
CA ALA A 265 -0.47 -1.70 -11.55
C ALA A 265 -0.36 -3.18 -11.20
N LYS A 266 0.19 -4.00 -12.12
CA LYS A 266 0.43 -5.43 -11.89
C LYS A 266 1.45 -5.66 -10.78
N SER A 267 2.60 -5.00 -10.84
CA SER A 267 3.67 -5.17 -9.85
C SER A 267 3.22 -4.76 -8.45
N ASN A 268 2.62 -3.58 -8.33
CA ASN A 268 2.14 -3.04 -7.06
C ASN A 268 1.10 -3.97 -6.40
N TYR A 269 0.15 -4.47 -7.18
CA TYR A 269 -0.85 -5.42 -6.68
C TYR A 269 -0.22 -6.72 -6.18
N LEU A 270 0.67 -7.33 -6.98
CA LEU A 270 1.32 -8.59 -6.61
C LEU A 270 2.20 -8.43 -5.37
N ASN A 271 2.91 -7.30 -5.25
CA ASN A 271 3.70 -6.96 -4.07
C ASN A 271 2.81 -6.77 -2.83
N CYS A 272 1.72 -6.00 -2.96
CA CYS A 272 0.72 -5.81 -1.90
C CYS A 272 0.20 -7.16 -1.40
N ARG A 273 -0.33 -7.99 -2.31
CA ARG A 273 -0.86 -9.32 -2.00
C ARG A 273 0.18 -10.21 -1.30
N THR A 274 1.41 -10.26 -1.82
CA THR A 274 2.47 -11.12 -1.25
C THR A 274 2.84 -10.69 0.17
N ALA A 275 3.01 -9.38 0.38
CA ALA A 275 3.35 -8.82 1.69
C ALA A 275 2.22 -9.04 2.71
N THR A 276 0.97 -8.72 2.35
CA THR A 276 -0.17 -8.84 3.26
C THR A 276 -0.53 -10.29 3.58
N LEU A 277 -0.41 -11.21 2.61
CA LEU A 277 -0.58 -12.64 2.87
C LEU A 277 0.50 -13.21 3.79
N THR A 278 1.75 -12.75 3.65
CA THR A 278 2.83 -13.16 4.56
C THR A 278 2.49 -12.74 5.99
N LEU A 279 2.13 -11.47 6.18
CA LEU A 279 1.75 -10.94 7.50
C LEU A 279 0.53 -11.66 8.09
N TYR A 280 -0.51 -11.90 7.28
CA TYR A 280 -1.68 -12.67 7.71
C TYR A 280 -1.30 -14.07 8.21
N ASN A 281 -0.47 -14.81 7.45
CA ASN A 281 -0.09 -16.18 7.81
C ASN A 281 0.76 -16.24 9.09
N GLU A 282 1.65 -15.27 9.29
CA GLU A 282 2.45 -15.15 10.52
C GLU A 282 1.57 -14.83 11.74
N THR A 283 0.60 -13.93 11.58
CA THR A 283 -0.38 -13.61 12.62
C THR A 283 -1.29 -14.80 12.92
N LEU A 284 -1.77 -15.52 11.90
CA LEU A 284 -2.59 -16.72 12.06
C LEU A 284 -1.86 -17.80 12.87
N LYS A 285 -0.59 -18.07 12.53
CA LYS A 285 0.26 -19.02 13.26
C LYS A 285 0.42 -18.62 14.72
N THR A 286 0.66 -17.33 14.98
CA THR A 286 0.80 -16.79 16.34
C THR A 286 -0.51 -16.90 17.12
N ALA A 287 -1.63 -16.53 16.51
CA ALA A 287 -2.96 -16.62 17.12
C ALA A 287 -3.33 -18.06 17.49
N HIS A 288 -3.02 -19.04 16.63
CA HIS A 288 -3.21 -20.46 16.94
C HIS A 288 -2.37 -20.92 18.13
N SER A 289 -1.09 -20.55 18.16
CA SER A 289 -0.20 -20.87 19.30
C SER A 289 -0.68 -20.23 20.61
N ASN A 290 -1.16 -18.99 20.55
CA ASN A 290 -1.75 -18.30 21.69
C ASN A 290 -3.06 -18.97 22.14
N ALA A 291 -3.91 -19.41 21.20
CA ALA A 291 -5.14 -20.12 21.50
C ALA A 291 -4.87 -21.44 22.21
N GLU A 292 -3.92 -22.25 21.75
CA GLU A 292 -3.49 -23.48 22.44
C GLU A 292 -3.06 -23.20 23.89
N SER A 293 -2.26 -22.14 24.09
CA SER A 293 -1.83 -21.72 25.43
C SER A 293 -3.01 -21.29 26.31
N ARG A 294 -3.94 -20.49 25.77
CA ARG A 294 -5.14 -20.05 26.50
C ARG A 294 -6.09 -21.20 26.82
N ARG A 295 -6.18 -22.25 25.99
CA ARG A 295 -6.96 -23.45 26.30
C ARG A 295 -6.37 -24.20 27.50
N ALA A 296 -5.04 -24.30 27.57
CA ALA A 296 -4.35 -24.88 28.73
C ALA A 296 -4.56 -24.05 29.99
N ASP A 297 -4.47 -22.72 29.88
CA ASP A 297 -4.74 -21.79 30.99
C ASP A 297 -6.19 -21.88 31.46
N LEU A 298 -7.17 -21.95 30.55
CA LEU A 298 -8.58 -22.13 30.88
C LEU A 298 -8.80 -23.43 31.66
N ALA A 299 -8.21 -24.55 31.19
CA ALA A 299 -8.31 -25.83 31.89
C ALA A 299 -7.72 -25.75 33.29
N ALA A 300 -6.55 -25.11 33.46
CA ALA A 300 -5.93 -24.91 34.76
C ALA A 300 -6.76 -24.01 35.68
N VAL A 301 -7.33 -22.91 35.18
CA VAL A 301 -8.19 -22.00 35.93
C VAL A 301 -9.47 -22.72 36.41
N LEU A 302 -10.11 -23.49 35.54
CA LEU A 302 -11.33 -24.24 35.91
C LEU A 302 -11.02 -25.37 36.91
N LYS A 303 -9.87 -26.04 36.77
CA LYS A 303 -9.39 -27.03 37.74
C LYS A 303 -9.14 -26.40 39.12
N VAL A 304 -8.44 -25.25 39.16
CA VAL A 304 -8.25 -24.48 40.40
C VAL A 304 -9.60 -24.08 40.99
N GLN A 305 -10.53 -23.56 40.18
CA GLN A 305 -11.86 -23.19 40.65
C GLN A 305 -12.60 -24.37 41.30
N CYS A 306 -12.50 -25.57 40.72
CA CYS A 306 -13.07 -26.79 41.26
C CYS A 306 -12.48 -27.13 42.64
N PHE A 307 -11.15 -27.08 42.77
CA PHE A 307 -10.47 -27.31 44.04
C PHE A 307 -10.83 -26.27 45.11
N LEU A 308 -10.90 -25.00 44.76
CA LEU A 308 -11.27 -23.93 45.69
C LEU A 308 -12.71 -24.11 46.19
N LYS A 309 -13.65 -24.45 45.30
CA LYS A 309 -15.04 -24.78 45.68
C LYS A 309 -15.11 -25.99 46.61
N MET A 310 -14.38 -27.06 46.29
CA MET A 310 -14.32 -28.25 47.13
C MET A 310 -13.79 -27.92 48.54
N LEU A 311 -12.76 -27.08 48.66
CA LEU A 311 -12.24 -26.64 49.95
C LEU A 311 -13.27 -25.86 50.79
N LEU A 312 -14.14 -25.09 50.14
CA LEU A 312 -15.21 -24.33 50.82
C LEU A 312 -16.40 -25.21 51.22
N ASP A 313 -16.81 -26.12 50.32
CA ASP A 313 -18.03 -26.93 50.45
C ASP A 313 -17.81 -28.28 51.15
N GLY A 314 -16.56 -28.62 51.45
CA GLY A 314 -16.15 -29.88 52.06
C GLY A 314 -15.50 -30.84 51.06
N THR A 315 -14.33 -31.32 51.46
CA THR A 315 -13.41 -32.13 50.65
C THR A 315 -13.68 -33.63 50.81
N THR A 316 -13.81 -34.37 49.70
CA THR A 316 -13.84 -35.84 49.68
C THR A 316 -12.91 -36.38 48.60
N GLN A 317 -12.53 -37.66 48.70
CA GLN A 317 -11.66 -38.30 47.71
C GLN A 317 -12.33 -38.37 46.33
N GLU A 318 -13.65 -38.55 46.31
CA GLU A 318 -14.46 -38.61 45.09
C GLU A 318 -14.48 -37.25 44.38
N LYS A 319 -14.68 -36.15 45.12
CA LYS A 319 -14.67 -34.79 44.56
C LYS A 319 -13.29 -34.38 44.06
N LEU A 320 -12.22 -34.78 44.74
CA LEU A 320 -10.85 -34.57 44.27
C LEU A 320 -10.65 -35.23 42.91
N LYS A 321 -11.07 -36.50 42.78
CA LYS A 321 -11.00 -37.21 41.51
C LYS A 321 -11.84 -36.54 40.43
N GLU A 322 -13.06 -36.11 40.75
CA GLU A 322 -13.93 -35.38 39.83
C GLU A 322 -13.28 -34.09 39.31
N CYS A 323 -12.68 -33.28 40.19
CA CYS A 323 -11.96 -32.07 39.78
C CYS A 323 -10.69 -32.37 38.96
N THR A 324 -10.00 -33.48 39.23
CA THR A 324 -8.77 -33.85 38.51
C THR A 324 -9.05 -34.43 37.13
N ASP A 325 -10.12 -35.19 36.98
CA ASP A 325 -10.49 -35.88 35.75
C ASP A 325 -11.46 -35.05 34.88
N ALA A 326 -11.87 -33.85 35.33
CA ALA A 326 -12.81 -33.01 34.60
C ALA A 326 -12.24 -32.55 33.25
N GLU A 327 -12.94 -32.90 32.17
CA GLU A 327 -12.67 -32.35 30.84
C GLU A 327 -13.43 -31.03 30.65
N HIS A 328 -12.72 -29.97 30.27
CA HIS A 328 -13.29 -28.67 30.01
C HIS A 328 -13.29 -28.36 28.52
N THR A 329 -14.46 -28.07 27.96
CA THR A 329 -14.59 -27.62 26.57
C THR A 329 -13.97 -26.23 26.43
N SER A 330 -13.07 -26.06 25.47
CA SER A 330 -12.36 -24.80 25.23
C SER A 330 -12.53 -24.28 23.80
N SER A 331 -13.54 -24.78 23.10
CA SER A 331 -13.87 -24.40 21.71
C SER A 331 -14.24 -22.92 21.54
N ALA A 332 -14.61 -22.24 22.63
CA ALA A 332 -14.86 -20.80 22.63
C ALA A 332 -13.58 -19.96 22.48
N LEU A 333 -12.40 -20.57 22.62
CA LEU A 333 -11.09 -19.94 22.44
C LEU A 333 -10.44 -20.33 21.11
N ASP A 334 -11.19 -20.98 20.21
CA ASP A 334 -10.72 -21.37 18.89
C ASP A 334 -10.67 -20.14 17.97
N ILE A 335 -9.53 -19.92 17.32
CA ILE A 335 -9.39 -18.86 16.32
C ILE A 335 -10.21 -19.23 15.08
N ALA A 336 -11.15 -18.35 14.72
CA ALA A 336 -11.89 -18.46 13.47
C ALA A 336 -11.05 -17.85 12.34
N GLU A 337 -10.68 -18.65 11.35
CA GLU A 337 -9.89 -18.19 10.20
C GLU A 337 -10.77 -17.38 9.22
N PRO A 338 -10.51 -16.07 9.01
CA PRO A 338 -11.25 -15.28 8.04
C PRO A 338 -11.07 -15.83 6.62
N GLN A 339 -12.13 -15.80 5.83
CA GLN A 339 -12.05 -16.14 4.41
C GLN A 339 -11.30 -15.03 3.67
N LEU A 340 -10.20 -15.39 2.99
CA LEU A 340 -9.44 -14.45 2.18
C LEU A 340 -9.98 -14.39 0.74
N PRO A 341 -9.97 -13.22 0.10
CA PRO A 341 -10.34 -13.14 -1.31
C PRO A 341 -9.31 -13.85 -2.20
N GLU A 342 -9.79 -14.60 -3.18
CA GLU A 342 -8.95 -15.17 -4.23
C GLU A 342 -8.26 -14.08 -5.04
N LEU A 343 -7.14 -14.40 -5.69
CA LEU A 343 -6.44 -13.47 -6.57
C LEU A 343 -7.40 -12.93 -7.64
N ASN A 344 -7.51 -11.60 -7.77
CA ASN A 344 -8.37 -10.96 -8.76
C ASN A 344 -7.81 -11.07 -10.19
N GLN A 345 -7.77 -12.29 -10.72
CA GLN A 345 -7.21 -12.62 -12.04
C GLN A 345 -7.94 -11.90 -13.16
N ARG A 346 -9.27 -11.74 -13.03
CA ARG A 346 -10.10 -11.06 -14.02
C ARG A 346 -9.60 -9.64 -14.30
N VAL A 347 -9.27 -8.88 -13.28
CA VAL A 347 -8.81 -7.50 -13.43
C VAL A 347 -7.38 -7.46 -13.96
N LEU A 348 -6.51 -8.34 -13.46
CA LEU A 348 -5.14 -8.47 -13.98
C LEU A 348 -5.10 -8.75 -15.48
N ASP A 349 -5.97 -9.63 -15.96
CA ASP A 349 -6.13 -9.93 -17.38
C ASP A 349 -6.72 -8.73 -18.14
N GLY A 350 -7.65 -8.01 -17.51
CA GLY A 350 -8.29 -6.80 -18.04
C GLY A 350 -7.38 -5.58 -18.19
N LEU A 351 -6.24 -5.53 -17.48
CA LEU A 351 -5.24 -4.46 -17.65
C LEU A 351 -4.59 -4.48 -19.06
N GLY A 352 -4.71 -5.61 -19.78
CA GLY A 352 -4.13 -5.78 -21.11
C GLY A 352 -2.68 -6.28 -21.08
N ALA A 353 -2.15 -6.50 -22.28
CA ALA A 353 -0.80 -6.98 -22.53
C ALA A 353 -0.13 -6.04 -23.54
N PRO A 354 0.62 -5.02 -23.09
CA PRO A 354 1.30 -4.11 -23.99
C PRO A 354 2.27 -4.90 -24.87
N GLY A 355 2.04 -4.85 -26.19
CA GLY A 355 2.89 -5.52 -27.17
C GLY A 355 4.31 -4.94 -27.19
N SER A 356 5.25 -5.63 -27.83
CA SER A 356 6.64 -5.18 -27.99
C SER A 356 6.83 -4.17 -29.13
N ARG A 357 5.78 -3.43 -29.50
CA ARG A 357 5.73 -2.67 -30.77
C ARG A 357 6.61 -1.42 -30.73
N VAL A 358 6.60 -0.70 -29.61
CA VAL A 358 7.39 0.51 -29.38
C VAL A 358 8.43 0.23 -28.30
N GLN A 359 9.68 0.59 -28.57
CA GLN A 359 10.72 0.58 -27.54
C GLN A 359 10.57 1.84 -26.69
N CYS A 360 9.93 1.68 -25.53
CA CYS A 360 9.88 2.72 -24.52
C CYS A 360 11.27 2.91 -23.92
N THR A 361 12.05 3.81 -24.51
CA THR A 361 13.33 4.22 -23.94
C THR A 361 13.08 5.16 -22.77
N ALA A 362 13.87 5.03 -21.70
CA ALA A 362 13.75 5.87 -20.51
C ALA A 362 13.81 7.38 -20.83
N THR A 363 14.47 7.76 -21.92
CA THR A 363 14.58 9.15 -22.39
C THR A 363 13.25 9.73 -22.87
N ALA A 364 12.32 8.92 -23.39
CA ALA A 364 11.01 9.39 -23.86
C ALA A 364 10.00 9.61 -22.72
N LEU A 365 10.26 9.03 -21.54
CA LEU A 365 9.43 9.20 -20.34
C LEU A 365 9.83 10.43 -19.50
N SER A 366 10.85 11.21 -19.90
CA SER A 366 11.45 12.25 -19.06
C SER A 366 10.63 13.54 -18.93
N VAL A 367 9.38 13.61 -19.42
CA VAL A 367 8.56 14.83 -19.39
C VAL A 367 7.30 14.71 -18.51
N GLN A 368 6.86 13.50 -18.14
CA GLN A 368 5.84 13.31 -17.10
C GLN A 368 6.46 12.52 -15.95
N GLN A 369 6.91 13.24 -14.92
CA GLN A 369 7.39 12.61 -13.70
C GLN A 369 6.22 11.89 -13.01
N HIS A 370 6.40 10.60 -12.75
CA HIS A 370 5.38 9.76 -12.13
C HIS A 370 5.36 9.97 -10.61
N TYR A 371 4.16 9.91 -10.03
CA TYR A 371 3.94 9.93 -8.59
C TYR A 371 3.45 8.56 -8.08
N VAL A 372 4.03 8.06 -6.99
CA VAL A 372 3.44 6.99 -6.17
C VAL A 372 2.46 7.64 -5.20
N VAL A 373 1.24 7.11 -5.13
CA VAL A 373 0.24 7.58 -4.18
C VAL A 373 0.21 6.66 -2.97
N HIS A 374 0.46 7.21 -1.80
CA HIS A 374 0.30 6.56 -0.50
C HIS A 374 -0.99 7.05 0.15
N ARG A 375 -2.06 6.25 0.07
CA ARG A 375 -3.39 6.61 0.57
C ARG A 375 -3.46 6.59 2.09
N GLU A 376 -4.27 7.47 2.67
CA GLU A 376 -4.40 7.64 4.12
C GLU A 376 -3.04 7.85 4.81
N GLN A 377 -2.13 8.53 4.12
CA GLN A 377 -0.79 8.85 4.59
C GLN A 377 -0.41 10.30 4.26
N GLY A 378 0.20 10.98 5.23
CA GLY A 378 0.87 12.26 5.00
C GLY A 378 2.30 12.03 4.52
N CYS A 379 2.87 12.97 3.74
CA CYS A 379 4.25 12.89 3.29
C CYS A 379 5.31 13.19 4.38
N ALA A 380 4.86 13.52 5.61
CA ALA A 380 5.73 13.81 6.74
C ALA A 380 5.20 13.18 8.04
N GLY A 381 6.09 12.54 8.81
CA GLY A 381 5.81 12.14 10.19
C GLY A 381 7.08 11.77 10.98
N PRO A 382 6.98 11.24 12.22
CA PRO A 382 7.93 11.59 13.26
C PRO A 382 9.23 10.79 13.18
N GLY A 383 10.30 11.43 12.73
CA GLY A 383 11.65 10.92 12.98
C GLY A 383 12.75 11.47 12.08
N VAL A 384 12.56 11.48 10.76
CA VAL A 384 13.51 12.01 9.76
C VAL A 384 12.69 12.35 8.51
N TYR A 385 12.74 13.60 8.04
CA TYR A 385 11.69 14.21 7.23
C TYR A 385 12.05 14.48 5.77
N GLY A 386 11.01 14.50 4.94
CA GLY A 386 10.90 15.43 3.83
C GLY A 386 10.50 16.82 4.32
N THR A 387 11.13 17.89 3.83
CA THR A 387 10.94 19.25 4.39
C THR A 387 9.82 19.96 3.64
N SER A 388 8.84 20.53 4.36
CA SER A 388 7.81 21.35 3.71
C SER A 388 8.47 22.49 2.92
N ILE A 389 8.06 22.66 1.67
CA ILE A 389 8.59 23.67 0.76
C ILE A 389 7.64 24.87 0.76
N GLN A 390 8.00 25.91 1.51
CA GLN A 390 7.31 27.22 1.51
C GLN A 390 7.87 28.17 0.43
N THR A 391 9.05 27.84 -0.09
CA THR A 391 9.75 28.62 -1.11
C THR A 391 10.56 27.62 -1.92
N TRP A 392 10.39 27.63 -3.23
CA TRP A 392 11.13 26.75 -4.13
C TRP A 392 12.63 27.02 -4.05
N GLY A 393 13.44 26.04 -4.46
CA GLY A 393 14.88 26.21 -4.61
C GLY A 393 15.27 27.34 -5.57
N SER A 394 14.37 27.76 -6.46
CA SER A 394 14.51 28.94 -7.33
C SER A 394 14.39 30.29 -6.58
N GLY A 395 13.84 30.28 -5.36
CA GLY A 395 13.55 31.48 -4.57
C GLY A 395 12.13 32.04 -4.74
N GLU A 396 11.31 31.40 -5.57
CA GLU A 396 9.90 31.75 -5.77
C GLU A 396 9.01 31.20 -4.65
N ASP A 397 7.92 31.89 -4.33
CA ASP A 397 6.91 31.41 -3.38
C ASP A 397 6.23 30.15 -3.94
N SER A 398 6.13 29.11 -3.12
CA SER A 398 5.49 27.84 -3.51
C SER A 398 3.96 27.87 -3.40
N ALA A 399 3.39 28.92 -2.80
CA ALA A 399 1.99 28.99 -2.45
C ALA A 399 1.52 27.76 -1.66
N ASP A 400 2.39 27.25 -0.76
CA ASP A 400 2.10 26.09 0.08
C ASP A 400 0.78 26.28 0.85
N GLY A 401 -0.12 25.30 0.72
CA GLY A 401 -1.47 25.36 1.28
C GLY A 401 -2.39 26.46 0.71
N ALA A 402 -1.96 27.22 -0.29
CA ALA A 402 -2.74 28.31 -0.91
C ALA A 402 -3.06 28.08 -2.40
N GLY A 403 -2.33 27.21 -3.10
CA GLY A 403 -2.58 26.82 -4.50
C GLY A 403 -3.60 25.66 -4.69
N TYR A 404 -3.90 25.32 -5.94
CA TYR A 404 -4.67 24.15 -6.43
C TYR A 404 -5.77 23.59 -5.50
N VAL A 405 -7.03 23.86 -5.85
CA VAL A 405 -8.25 23.40 -5.16
C VAL A 405 -9.08 22.50 -6.07
N ASP A 406 -10.09 21.82 -5.50
CA ASP A 406 -11.05 20.98 -6.23
C ASP A 406 -10.42 19.74 -6.91
N ASP A 407 -9.45 19.11 -6.26
CA ASP A 407 -8.76 17.91 -6.78
C ASP A 407 -8.06 18.13 -8.14
N ASP A 408 -7.54 19.35 -8.40
CA ASP A 408 -6.65 19.65 -9.54
C ASP A 408 -5.28 18.97 -9.38
N LEU A 409 -5.32 17.65 -9.46
CA LEU A 409 -4.20 16.74 -9.31
C LEU A 409 -3.16 16.93 -10.40
N GLU A 410 -3.60 17.12 -11.64
CA GLU A 410 -2.73 17.38 -12.78
C GLU A 410 -1.92 18.67 -12.56
N GLY A 411 -2.57 19.74 -12.08
CA GLY A 411 -1.91 20.97 -11.69
C GLY A 411 -0.89 20.77 -10.58
N CYS A 412 -1.21 19.95 -9.57
CA CYS A 412 -0.28 19.65 -8.48
C CYS A 412 0.93 18.82 -8.90
N GLU A 413 0.71 17.78 -9.71
CA GLU A 413 1.77 16.97 -10.29
C GLU A 413 2.68 17.83 -11.18
N ALA A 414 2.10 18.67 -12.05
CA ALA A 414 2.86 19.60 -12.89
C ALA A 414 3.67 20.61 -12.05
N GLY A 415 3.05 21.19 -11.03
CA GLY A 415 3.69 22.14 -10.12
C GLY A 415 4.89 21.53 -9.42
N CYS A 416 4.71 20.39 -8.74
CA CYS A 416 5.83 19.70 -8.10
C CYS A 416 6.85 19.15 -9.12
N SER A 417 6.43 18.81 -10.33
CA SER A 417 7.34 18.32 -11.38
C SER A 417 8.28 19.42 -11.90
N ALA A 418 7.79 20.64 -12.02
CA ALA A 418 8.55 21.80 -12.48
C ALA A 418 9.73 22.16 -11.54
N HIS A 419 9.70 21.69 -10.29
CA HIS A 419 10.70 22.00 -9.27
C HIS A 419 11.52 20.76 -8.89
N SER A 420 12.84 20.84 -9.08
CA SER A 420 13.76 19.73 -8.81
C SER A 420 13.90 19.40 -7.32
N ASP A 421 13.60 20.35 -6.45
CA ASP A 421 13.63 20.22 -4.99
C ASP A 421 12.33 19.63 -4.41
N CYS A 422 11.26 19.55 -5.19
CA CYS A 422 10.03 18.88 -4.79
C CYS A 422 10.17 17.36 -4.97
N ALA A 423 10.03 16.61 -3.88
CA ALA A 423 9.99 15.15 -3.88
C ALA A 423 8.56 14.60 -3.73
N GLY A 424 7.57 15.44 -3.48
CA GLY A 424 6.17 15.04 -3.47
C GLY A 424 5.26 16.09 -2.85
N PHE A 425 3.97 15.77 -2.78
CA PHE A 425 2.96 16.64 -2.21
C PHE A 425 1.86 15.86 -1.50
N VAL A 426 1.09 16.52 -0.64
CA VAL A 426 -0.04 15.91 0.06
C VAL A 426 -1.35 16.43 -0.52
N LEU A 427 -2.27 15.53 -0.88
CA LEU A 427 -3.68 15.84 -1.10
C LEU A 427 -4.45 15.62 0.19
N ARG A 428 -5.25 16.60 0.60
CA ARG A 428 -6.09 16.50 1.80
C ARG A 428 -7.57 16.42 1.43
N ASP A 429 -8.27 15.44 2.01
CA ASP A 429 -9.69 15.20 1.71
C ASP A 429 -10.63 16.28 2.23
N SER A 430 -10.26 16.97 3.31
CA SER A 430 -11.14 17.94 3.97
C SER A 430 -11.41 19.19 3.14
N ASP A 431 -10.45 19.60 2.29
CA ASP A 431 -10.55 20.79 1.45
C ASP A 431 -10.11 20.58 0.00
N LYS A 432 -9.86 19.32 -0.40
CA LYS A 432 -9.52 18.93 -1.77
C LYS A 432 -8.34 19.72 -2.34
N ARG A 433 -7.36 20.00 -1.48
CA ARG A 433 -6.16 20.79 -1.78
C ARG A 433 -4.93 19.89 -1.81
N CYS A 434 -4.15 20.00 -2.87
CA CYS A 434 -2.92 19.21 -3.08
C CYS A 434 -1.63 20.03 -3.07
N SER A 435 -1.70 21.34 -2.86
CA SER A 435 -0.53 22.25 -2.87
C SER A 435 0.27 22.22 -1.55
N PHE A 436 0.47 21.05 -0.95
CA PHE A 436 1.28 20.89 0.27
C PHE A 436 2.58 20.19 -0.10
N TRP A 437 3.62 20.96 -0.35
CA TRP A 437 4.83 20.50 -1.05
C TRP A 437 5.91 20.01 -0.08
N TYR A 438 6.61 18.93 -0.44
CA TYR A 438 7.68 18.36 0.39
C TYR A 438 8.93 18.05 -0.44
N SER A 439 10.10 18.40 0.11
CA SER A 439 11.39 17.96 -0.41
C SER A 439 11.75 16.58 0.14
N GLY A 440 12.63 15.86 -0.54
CA GLY A 440 12.98 14.49 -0.16
C GLY A 440 14.06 14.41 0.93
N PRO A 441 14.31 13.21 1.49
CA PRO A 441 13.57 11.96 1.28
C PRO A 441 12.19 11.97 1.97
N LEU A 442 11.17 11.39 1.34
CA LEU A 442 9.83 11.29 1.95
C LEU A 442 9.71 10.07 2.86
N SER A 443 8.87 10.16 3.88
CA SER A 443 8.52 9.05 4.76
C SER A 443 7.00 9.05 4.99
N PRO A 444 6.24 8.45 4.05
CA PRO A 444 4.79 8.37 4.13
C PRO A 444 4.34 7.67 5.42
N LEU A 445 3.42 8.28 6.15
CA LEU A 445 2.96 7.80 7.45
C LEU A 445 1.46 7.94 7.59
N ALA A 446 0.85 6.94 8.24
CA ALA A 446 -0.59 6.86 8.43
C ALA A 446 -1.15 8.16 8.99
N HIS A 447 -1.98 8.82 8.18
CA HIS A 447 -2.69 10.03 8.53
C HIS A 447 -4.02 10.03 7.79
N SER A 448 -5.11 9.84 8.54
CA SER A 448 -6.41 9.71 7.88
C SER A 448 -6.83 10.99 7.17
N GLY A 449 -7.39 10.84 5.97
CA GLY A 449 -7.84 11.93 5.08
C GLY A 449 -6.72 12.69 4.36
N TYR A 450 -5.51 12.12 4.34
CA TYR A 450 -4.33 12.67 3.67
C TYR A 450 -3.81 11.61 2.69
N HIS A 451 -3.35 12.03 1.52
CA HIS A 451 -2.77 11.14 0.52
C HIS A 451 -1.43 11.72 0.06
N CYS A 452 -0.35 10.97 0.25
CA CYS A 452 0.98 11.43 -0.13
C CYS A 452 1.30 11.02 -1.56
N TYR A 453 1.58 11.99 -2.42
CA TYR A 453 2.02 11.82 -3.79
C TYR A 453 3.54 11.98 -3.81
N GLU A 454 4.25 10.85 -3.76
CA GLU A 454 5.71 10.80 -3.81
C GLU A 454 6.19 10.79 -5.25
N LYS A 455 7.01 11.77 -5.61
CA LYS A 455 7.64 11.90 -6.92
C LYS A 455 8.71 10.83 -7.09
N ILE A 456 8.54 9.95 -8.08
CA ILE A 456 9.54 8.94 -8.41
C ILE A 456 10.63 9.61 -9.24
N SER A 457 11.82 9.72 -8.67
CA SER A 457 13.02 10.03 -9.46
C SER A 457 13.37 8.78 -10.27
N MET A 458 13.17 8.81 -11.60
CA MET A 458 13.68 7.76 -12.49
C MET A 458 15.21 7.78 -12.57
#